data_AF-A0A920K708-F1
#
_entry.id   AF-A0A920K708-F1
#
_cell.length_a   1.000
_cell.length_b   1.000
_cell.length_c   1.000
_cell.angle_alpha   90.00
_cell.angle_beta   90.00
_cell.angle_gamma   90.00
#
_symmetry.space_group_name_H-M   'P 1'
#
loop_
_entity.id
_entity.type
_entity.pdbx_description
1 polymer ?
#
loop_
_entity_poly.entity_id
_entity_poly.type
_entity_poly.pdbx_seq_one_letter_code
_entity_poly.pdbx_strand_id
1 'polypeptide(L)'
;MTQDIRHVAVVGAGGMGALFGAILCEGGLEVTLVDTDHEHMDAIRQSGLRISGLGGDRRLTLATAHDVTQVEQADIVLVQCKGTRPERWRSR
;
A
#
# COMPACT_ATOMS: atom_id res chain seq x y z
N MET A 1 -23.27 -4.48 -14.36
CA MET A 1 -21.86 -4.84 -14.59
C MET A 1 -21.09 -4.44 -13.35
N THR A 2 -21.00 -5.33 -12.37
CA THR A 2 -20.08 -5.14 -11.24
C THR A 2 -18.69 -5.39 -11.82
N GLN A 3 -17.81 -4.39 -11.81
CA GLN A 3 -16.43 -4.62 -12.23
C GLN A 3 -15.80 -5.59 -11.20
N ASP A 4 -15.12 -6.63 -11.68
CA ASP A 4 -14.35 -7.51 -10.79
C ASP A 4 -13.22 -6.65 -10.20
N ILE A 5 -13.30 -6.36 -8.90
CA ILE A 5 -12.23 -5.67 -8.18
C ILE A 5 -11.03 -6.61 -8.14
N ARG A 6 -9.92 -6.21 -8.76
CA ARG A 6 -8.68 -7.01 -8.81
C ARG A 6 -7.48 -6.28 -8.26
N HIS A 7 -7.39 -4.95 -8.45
CA HIS A 7 -6.24 -4.17 -8.01
C HIS A 7 -6.61 -3.09 -7.00
N VAL A 8 -5.91 -3.08 -5.87
CA VAL A 8 -6.03 -2.07 -4.83
C VAL A 8 -4.71 -1.31 -4.64
N ALA A 9 -4.76 0.01 -4.77
CA ALA A 9 -3.65 0.88 -4.38
C ALA A 9 -3.82 1.34 -2.93
N VAL A 10 -2.83 1.11 -2.08
CA VAL A 10 -2.83 1.59 -0.69
C VAL A 10 -1.87 2.77 -0.58
N VAL A 11 -2.42 3.97 -0.42
CA VAL A 11 -1.65 5.22 -0.29
C VAL A 11 -1.43 5.51 1.19
N GLY A 12 -0.16 5.50 1.61
CA GLY A 12 0.28 5.58 2.99
C GLY A 12 0.57 4.20 3.56
N ALA A 13 1.79 3.72 3.36
CA ALA A 13 2.26 2.39 3.72
C ALA A 13 2.97 2.34 5.09
N GLY A 14 2.58 3.22 6.03
CA GLY A 14 2.91 3.05 7.45
C GLY A 14 2.23 1.82 8.06
N GLY A 15 2.36 1.61 9.38
CA GLY A 15 1.95 0.35 10.03
C GLY A 15 0.56 -0.19 9.67
N MET A 16 -0.49 0.64 9.68
CA MET A 16 -1.85 0.19 9.33
C MET A 16 -2.06 0.01 7.82
N GLY A 17 -1.44 0.84 6.99
CA GLY A 17 -1.57 0.74 5.53
C GLY A 17 -0.87 -0.50 5.00
N ALA A 18 0.35 -0.76 5.49
CA ALA A 18 1.07 -1.99 5.22
C ALA A 18 0.29 -3.23 5.69
N LEU A 19 -0.32 -3.19 6.88
CA LEU A 19 -1.14 -4.30 7.38
C LEU A 19 -2.37 -4.56 6.50
N PHE A 20 -3.11 -3.52 6.11
CA PHE A 20 -4.26 -3.70 5.21
C PHE A 20 -3.82 -4.20 3.84
N GLY A 21 -2.74 -3.65 3.27
CA GLY A 21 -2.18 -4.13 2.01
C GLY A 21 -1.78 -5.61 2.07
N ALA A 22 -1.20 -6.04 3.18
CA ALA A 22 -0.89 -7.45 3.44
C ALA A 22 -2.14 -8.32 3.43
N ILE A 23 -3.17 -7.95 4.22
CA ILE A 23 -4.43 -8.72 4.32
C ILE A 23 -5.14 -8.80 2.96
N LEU A 24 -5.16 -7.71 2.20
CA LEU A 24 -5.78 -7.68 0.87
C LEU A 24 -5.03 -8.58 -0.12
N CYS A 25 -3.69 -8.56 -0.08
CA CYS A 25 -2.87 -9.45 -0.91
C CYS A 25 -3.06 -10.92 -0.54
N GLU A 26 -3.12 -11.25 0.76
CA GLU A 26 -3.43 -12.60 1.25
C GLU A 26 -4.84 -13.04 0.82
N GLY A 27 -5.78 -12.10 0.66
CA GLY A 27 -7.12 -12.32 0.11
C GLY A 27 -7.16 -12.55 -1.41
N GLY A 28 -6.01 -12.50 -2.09
CA GLY A 28 -5.89 -12.75 -3.53
C GLY A 28 -6.05 -11.52 -4.42
N LEU A 29 -6.07 -10.30 -3.84
CA LEU A 29 -6.07 -9.06 -4.61
C LEU A 29 -4.64 -8.67 -5.00
N GLU A 30 -4.49 -8.06 -6.16
CA GLU A 30 -3.27 -7.34 -6.51
C GLU A 30 -3.20 -6.07 -5.66
N VAL A 31 -2.03 -5.82 -5.08
CA VAL A 31 -1.83 -4.67 -4.18
C VAL A 31 -0.56 -3.92 -4.53
N THR A 32 -0.70 -2.60 -4.69
CA THR A 32 0.42 -1.68 -4.76
C THR A 32 0.43 -0.78 -3.52
N LEU A 33 1.53 -0.81 -2.76
CA LEU A 33 1.77 0.12 -1.67
C LEU A 33 2.41 1.40 -2.21
N VAL A 34 1.89 2.56 -1.81
CA VAL A 34 2.40 3.86 -2.23
C VAL A 34 2.74 4.69 -0.99
N ASP A 35 3.98 5.13 -0.85
CA ASP A 35 4.38 6.05 0.23
C ASP A 35 5.59 6.89 -0.17
N THR A 36 5.67 8.11 0.36
CA THR A 36 6.80 9.02 0.10
C THR A 36 8.05 8.65 0.89
N ASP A 37 7.96 7.72 1.85
CA ASP A 37 9.13 7.15 2.51
C ASP A 37 9.87 6.17 1.57
N HIS A 38 10.83 6.71 0.82
CA HIS A 38 11.62 5.94 -0.16
C HIS A 38 12.38 4.77 0.47
N GLU A 39 13.00 4.97 1.63
CA GLU A 39 13.77 3.93 2.32
C GLU A 39 12.86 2.77 2.71
N HIS A 40 11.69 3.07 3.28
CA HIS A 40 10.72 2.05 3.62
C HIS A 40 10.18 1.30 2.39
N MET A 41 9.86 2.02 1.32
CA MET A 41 9.31 1.41 0.09
C MET A 41 10.34 0.56 -0.65
N ASP A 42 11.61 0.97 -0.68
CA ASP A 42 12.69 0.20 -1.29
C ASP A 42 13.04 -1.04 -0.46
N ALA A 43 13.03 -0.92 0.88
CA ALA A 43 13.17 -2.07 1.75
C ALA A 43 12.06 -3.09 1.48
N ILE A 44 10.79 -2.66 1.38
CA ILE A 44 9.67 -3.55 1.02
C ILE A 44 9.83 -4.11 -0.40
N ARG A 45 10.30 -3.33 -1.38
CA ARG A 45 10.50 -3.81 -2.75
C ARG A 45 11.55 -4.92 -2.83
N GLN A 46 12.67 -4.74 -2.14
CA GLN A 46 13.82 -5.65 -2.19
C GLN A 46 13.62 -6.88 -1.30
N SER A 47 13.07 -6.64 -0.12
CA SER A 47 12.93 -7.66 0.91
C SER A 47 11.50 -8.21 0.99
N GLY A 48 10.49 -7.56 0.46
CA GLY A 48 9.10 -7.89 0.78
C GLY A 48 8.68 -7.31 2.14
N LEU A 49 7.38 -7.17 2.31
CA LEU A 49 6.77 -6.65 3.53
C LEU A 49 6.72 -7.74 4.59
N ARG A 50 7.39 -7.51 5.72
CA ARG A 50 7.32 -8.38 6.89
C ARG A 50 6.21 -7.90 7.84
N ILE A 51 5.26 -8.78 8.13
CA ILE A 51 4.25 -8.56 9.17
C ILE A 51 4.56 -9.50 10.33
N SER A 52 4.60 -8.96 11.54
CA SER A 52 4.78 -9.72 12.78
C SER A 52 3.71 -9.32 13.79
N GLY A 53 3.38 -10.24 14.70
CA GLY A 53 2.38 -10.02 15.75
C GLY A 53 1.35 -11.14 15.82
N LEU A 54 0.11 -10.79 16.16
CA LEU A 54 -0.98 -11.75 16.23
C LEU A 54 -1.27 -12.27 14.82
N GLY A 55 -1.08 -13.58 14.60
CA GLY A 55 -1.10 -14.19 13.26
C GLY A 55 0.26 -14.67 12.75
N GLY A 56 1.33 -14.48 13.54
CA GLY A 56 2.66 -14.99 13.24
C GLY A 56 3.53 -14.04 12.43
N ASP A 57 4.74 -14.53 12.10
CA ASP A 57 5.70 -13.84 11.23
C ASP A 57 5.47 -14.29 9.80
N ARG A 58 5.19 -13.33 8.92
CA ARG A 58 4.91 -13.58 7.51
C ARG A 58 5.51 -12.50 6.66
N ARG A 59 5.85 -12.88 5.43
CA ARG A 59 6.55 -12.02 4.48
C ARG A 59 5.87 -12.11 3.13
N LEU A 60 5.49 -10.96 2.59
CA LEU A 60 4.71 -10.84 1.37
C LEU A 60 5.48 -9.99 0.36
N THR A 61 5.50 -10.43 -0.89
CA THR A 61 6.03 -9.63 -1.99
C THR A 61 4.88 -8.84 -2.59
N LEU A 62 5.00 -7.52 -2.57
CA LEU A 62 3.97 -6.58 -3.03
C LEU A 62 4.62 -5.58 -3.98
N ALA A 63 3.84 -5.03 -4.92
CA ALA A 63 4.31 -3.88 -5.68
C ALA A 63 4.43 -2.66 -4.76
N THR A 64 5.45 -1.84 -4.98
CA THR A 64 5.63 -0.58 -4.25
C THR A 64 5.87 0.58 -5.21
N ALA A 65 5.42 1.76 -4.84
CA ALA A 65 5.64 3.02 -5.52
C ALA A 65 5.93 4.14 -4.51
N HIS A 66 6.65 5.16 -4.95
CA HIS A 66 6.95 6.34 -4.13
C HIS A 66 5.94 7.47 -4.34
N ASP A 67 5.26 7.45 -5.49
CA ASP A 67 4.27 8.44 -5.87
C ASP A 67 3.09 7.77 -6.60
N VAL A 68 1.90 8.34 -6.42
CA VAL A 68 0.66 7.82 -7.02
C VAL A 68 0.68 7.85 -8.55
N THR A 69 1.47 8.73 -9.17
CA THR A 69 1.66 8.79 -10.64
C THR A 69 2.33 7.55 -11.21
N GLN A 70 2.98 6.74 -10.38
CA GLN A 70 3.59 5.47 -10.79
C GLN A 70 2.58 4.32 -10.82
N VAL A 71 1.34 4.55 -10.41
CA VAL A 71 0.24 3.58 -10.45
C VAL A 71 -0.66 3.92 -11.63
N GLU A 72 -0.59 3.10 -12.70
CA GLU A 72 -1.34 3.38 -13.94
C GLU A 72 -2.87 3.28 -13.75
N GLN A 73 -3.33 2.25 -13.04
CA GLN A 73 -4.76 2.01 -12.79
C GLN A 73 -4.96 1.24 -11.48
N ALA A 74 -5.98 1.58 -10.71
CA ALA A 74 -6.46 0.80 -9.57
C ALA A 74 -8.00 0.82 -9.53
N ASP A 75 -8.62 -0.27 -9.12
CA ASP A 75 -10.08 -0.35 -8.97
C ASP A 75 -10.52 0.33 -7.67
N ILE A 76 -9.68 0.22 -6.63
CA ILE A 76 -9.88 0.83 -5.32
C ILE A 76 -8.59 1.52 -4.87
N VAL A 77 -8.73 2.71 -4.29
CA VAL A 77 -7.65 3.41 -3.59
C VAL A 77 -7.99 3.49 -2.11
N LEU A 78 -7.17 2.85 -1.27
CA LEU A 78 -7.23 2.95 0.18
C LEU A 78 -6.24 4.00 0.66
N VAL A 79 -6.74 5.16 1.10
CA VAL A 79 -5.89 6.24 1.64
C VAL A 79 -5.77 6.08 3.15
N GLN A 80 -4.56 5.81 3.63
CA GLN A 80 -4.25 5.63 5.05
C GLN A 80 -3.12 6.57 5.45
N CYS A 81 -3.48 7.78 5.88
CA CYS A 81 -2.52 8.75 6.40
C CYS A 81 -2.76 8.98 7.89
N LYS A 82 -1.68 9.06 8.67
CA LYS A 82 -1.77 9.55 10.05
C LYS A 82 -1.94 11.07 9.98
N GLY A 83 -3.00 11.59 10.61
CA GLY A 83 -3.49 12.97 10.45
C GLY A 83 -2.52 14.12 10.76
N THR A 84 -1.27 13.84 11.12
CA THR A 84 -0.20 14.83 11.33
C THR A 84 0.57 15.17 10.06
N ARG A 85 0.35 14.49 8.93
CA ARG A 85 1.02 14.79 7.65
C ARG A 85 0.10 14.62 6.42
N PRO A 86 -0.92 15.46 6.23
CA PRO A 86 -1.45 15.71 4.91
C PRO A 86 -0.62 16.86 4.30
N GLU A 87 0.34 16.58 3.44
CA GLU A 87 0.92 17.67 2.64
C GLU A 87 -0.19 18.34 1.83
N ARG A 88 -0.40 19.62 2.18
CA ARG A 88 -1.11 20.69 1.48
C ARG A 88 -1.88 20.23 0.23
N TRP A 89 -3.19 19.97 0.40
CA TRP A 89 -4.16 20.09 -0.69
C TRP A 89 -4.01 21.49 -1.31
N ARG A 90 -3.29 21.58 -2.42
CA ARG A 90 -3.26 22.77 -3.28
C ARG A 90 -4.29 22.52 -4.37
N SER A 91 -5.55 22.82 -4.09
CA SER A 91 -6.43 23.26 -5.17
C SER A 91 -5.81 24.53 -5.73
N ARG A 92 -5.34 24.46 -6.98
CA ARG A 92 -4.98 25.58 -7.88
C ARG A 92 -4.67 26.92 -7.20
#